data_AF-A0A085TUU0-F1
#
_entry.id   AF-A0A085TUU0-F1
#
_cell.length_a   1.000
_cell.length_b   1.000
_cell.length_c   1.000
_cell.angle_alpha   90.00
_cell.angle_beta   90.00
_cell.angle_gamma   90.00
#
_symmetry.space_group_name_H-M   'P 1'
#
loop_
_entity.id
_entity.type
_entity.pdbx_description
1 polymer ?
#
loop_
_entity_poly.entity_id
_entity_poly.type
_entity_poly.pdbx_seq_one_letter_code
_entity_poly.pdbx_strand_id
1 'polypeptide(L)'
;MLLLLLPLVFAILLGLTIARHRRALAAQGARQAGRADYARAMEEAARAASPAQAASCYDEAARLAALHYGAAAAELIEALAGAAQAEAAAGHAQEATARFDGAIGIARGNGTDPMRLAELLAARAEIHPDPAIAARSATEALTLIRRARGQGDPAYGRQALATADLLARNARRPEAEALYRELAAPRSPVAPEIATAARDTLAQLRSPGRGVR
;
A
#
# COMPACT_ATOMS: atom_id res chain seq x y z
N MET A 1 30.21 -59.92 1.18
CA MET A 1 29.01 -59.40 0.49
C MET A 1 28.75 -57.89 0.70
N LEU A 2 29.21 -57.26 1.80
CA LEU A 2 28.98 -55.81 2.02
C LEU A 2 29.69 -54.87 1.03
N LEU A 3 30.86 -55.25 0.48
CA LEU A 3 31.66 -54.42 -0.44
C LEU A 3 31.05 -54.27 -1.85
N LEU A 4 30.15 -55.15 -2.27
CA LEU A 4 29.52 -55.12 -3.60
C LEU A 4 28.32 -54.16 -3.68
N LEU A 5 27.77 -53.72 -2.55
CA LEU A 5 26.65 -52.77 -2.50
C LEU A 5 27.10 -51.31 -2.51
N LEU A 6 28.37 -51.04 -2.18
CA LEU A 6 28.94 -49.70 -2.13
C LEU A 6 28.83 -48.92 -3.48
N PRO A 7 29.18 -49.49 -4.65
CA PRO A 7 29.07 -48.76 -5.91
C PRO A 7 27.60 -48.47 -6.29
N LEU A 8 26.68 -49.36 -5.95
CA LEU A 8 25.24 -49.18 -6.22
C LEU A 8 24.66 -48.03 -5.38
N VAL A 9 24.96 -48.01 -4.07
CA VAL A 9 24.52 -46.94 -3.17
C VAL A 9 25.11 -45.60 -3.59
N PHE A 10 26.38 -45.57 -4.00
CA PHE A 10 27.02 -44.36 -4.51
C PHE A 10 26.36 -43.84 -5.79
N ALA A 11 26.04 -44.71 -6.75
CA ALA A 11 25.34 -44.33 -7.97
C ALA A 11 23.94 -43.75 -7.70
N ILE A 12 23.20 -44.35 -6.75
CA ILE A 12 21.87 -43.86 -6.33
C ILE A 12 21.99 -42.47 -5.67
N LEU A 13 22.93 -42.29 -4.75
CA LEU A 13 23.17 -40.99 -4.09
C LEU A 13 23.60 -39.92 -5.09
N LEU A 14 24.48 -40.24 -6.04
CA LEU A 14 24.91 -39.33 -7.08
C LEU A 14 23.74 -38.93 -8.00
N GLY A 15 22.89 -39.89 -8.39
CA GLY A 15 21.69 -39.65 -9.18
C GLY A 15 20.69 -38.72 -8.45
N LEU A 16 20.48 -38.94 -7.16
CA LEU A 16 19.64 -38.07 -6.32
C LEU A 16 20.19 -36.65 -6.21
N THR A 17 21.51 -36.49 -6.04
CA THR A 17 22.15 -35.17 -5.97
C THR A 17 22.05 -34.42 -7.31
N ILE A 18 22.28 -35.09 -8.44
CA ILE A 18 22.14 -34.48 -9.77
C ILE A 18 20.68 -34.08 -10.03
N ALA A 19 19.72 -34.93 -9.70
CA ALA A 19 18.29 -34.62 -9.83
C ALA A 19 17.88 -33.43 -8.95
N ARG A 20 18.38 -33.37 -7.71
CA ARG A 20 18.16 -32.24 -6.80
C ARG A 20 18.78 -30.95 -7.32
N HIS A 21 19.99 -31.00 -7.86
CA HIS A 21 20.66 -29.84 -8.44
C HIS A 21 19.95 -29.33 -9.70
N ARG A 22 19.51 -30.22 -10.60
CA ARG A 22 18.71 -29.85 -11.78
C ARG A 22 17.38 -29.21 -11.40
N ARG A 23 16.68 -29.74 -10.38
CA ARG A 23 15.46 -29.13 -9.83
C ARG A 23 15.74 -27.75 -9.22
N ALA A 24 16.86 -27.58 -8.52
CA ALA A 24 17.25 -26.29 -7.95
C ALA A 24 17.55 -25.25 -9.04
N LEU A 25 18.27 -25.63 -10.09
CA LEU A 25 18.55 -24.76 -11.25
C LEU A 25 17.27 -24.42 -12.02
N ALA A 26 16.39 -25.39 -12.26
CA ALA A 26 15.08 -25.13 -12.90
C ALA A 26 14.21 -24.20 -12.04
N ALA A 27 14.21 -24.36 -10.72
CA ALA A 27 13.50 -23.47 -9.81
C ALA A 27 14.11 -22.06 -9.78
N GLN A 28 15.44 -21.92 -9.87
CA GLN A 28 16.10 -20.63 -10.00
C GLN A 28 15.80 -19.95 -11.33
N GLY A 29 15.83 -20.70 -12.45
CA GLY A 29 15.43 -20.21 -13.77
C GLY A 29 13.97 -19.76 -13.81
N ALA A 30 13.06 -20.54 -13.21
CA ALA A 30 11.64 -20.16 -13.11
C ALA A 30 11.42 -18.90 -12.25
N ARG A 31 12.20 -18.72 -11.18
CA ARG A 31 12.17 -17.49 -10.36
C ARG A 31 12.74 -16.29 -11.11
N GLN A 32 13.78 -16.47 -11.91
CA GLN A 32 14.35 -15.39 -12.72
C GLN A 32 13.42 -15.00 -13.88
N ALA A 33 12.82 -15.97 -14.57
CA ALA A 33 11.82 -15.72 -15.60
C ALA A 33 10.60 -14.99 -15.01
N GLY A 34 10.06 -15.48 -13.88
CA GLY A 34 8.94 -14.83 -13.20
C GLY A 34 9.23 -13.39 -12.76
N ARG A 35 10.49 -13.07 -12.40
CA ARG A 35 10.92 -11.69 -12.11
C ARG A 35 10.89 -10.80 -13.34
N ALA A 36 11.37 -11.30 -14.47
CA ALA A 36 11.38 -10.56 -15.73
C ALA A 36 9.95 -10.30 -16.25
N ASP A 37 9.07 -11.31 -16.16
CA ASP A 37 7.69 -11.19 -16.57
C ASP A 37 6.91 -10.22 -15.66
N TYR A 38 7.11 -10.30 -14.34
CA TYR A 38 6.55 -9.34 -13.38
C TYR A 38 7.00 -7.90 -13.70
N ALA A 39 8.31 -7.68 -13.89
CA ALA A 39 8.86 -6.36 -14.18
C ALA A 39 8.29 -5.80 -15.50
N ARG A 40 8.12 -6.64 -16.52
CA ARG A 40 7.50 -6.24 -17.78
C ARG A 40 6.04 -5.83 -17.57
N ALA A 41 5.25 -6.60 -16.82
CA ALA A 41 3.86 -6.27 -16.54
C ALA A 41 3.73 -4.92 -15.79
N MET A 42 4.63 -4.66 -14.83
CA MET A 42 4.68 -3.36 -14.12
C MET A 42 5.06 -2.21 -15.05
N GLU A 43 6.01 -2.42 -15.98
CA GLU A 43 6.40 -1.41 -16.97
C GLU A 43 5.29 -1.13 -17.98
N GLU A 44 4.58 -2.17 -18.43
CA GLU A 44 3.40 -2.03 -19.28
C GLU A 44 2.28 -1.27 -18.58
N ALA A 45 2.05 -1.54 -17.29
CA ALA A 45 1.09 -0.78 -16.48
C ALA A 45 1.45 0.71 -16.40
N ALA A 46 2.74 1.03 -16.21
CA ALA A 46 3.23 2.41 -16.16
C ALA A 46 3.12 3.15 -17.51
N ARG A 47 3.12 2.41 -18.62
CA ARG A 47 3.01 2.95 -19.99
C ARG A 47 1.60 2.85 -20.58
N ALA A 48 0.64 2.32 -19.82
CA ALA A 48 -0.71 2.10 -20.29
C ALA A 48 -1.36 3.41 -20.74
N ALA A 49 -2.11 3.37 -21.84
CA ALA A 49 -2.76 4.54 -22.43
C ALA A 49 -4.03 4.95 -21.68
N SER A 50 -4.56 4.08 -20.81
CA SER A 50 -5.75 4.36 -20.01
C SER A 50 -5.67 3.70 -18.63
N PRO A 51 -6.42 4.22 -17.64
CA PRO A 51 -6.50 3.61 -16.31
C PRO A 51 -7.01 2.16 -16.35
N ALA A 52 -7.97 1.85 -17.21
CA ALA A 52 -8.48 0.48 -17.37
C ALA A 52 -7.40 -0.48 -17.91
N GLN A 53 -6.59 -0.03 -18.87
CA GLN A 53 -5.47 -0.81 -19.37
C GLN A 53 -4.41 -0.99 -18.27
N ALA A 54 -4.10 0.06 -17.51
CA ALA A 54 -3.16 -0.02 -16.39
C ALA A 54 -3.62 -1.03 -15.33
N ALA A 55 -4.91 -1.03 -14.97
CA ALA A 55 -5.50 -1.98 -14.02
C ALA A 55 -5.31 -3.43 -14.48
N SER A 56 -5.57 -3.73 -15.76
CA SER A 56 -5.36 -5.07 -16.32
C SER A 56 -3.89 -5.50 -16.29
N CYS A 57 -2.94 -4.60 -16.59
CA CYS A 57 -1.52 -4.91 -16.49
C CYS A 57 -1.09 -5.16 -15.03
N TYR A 58 -1.62 -4.39 -14.08
CA TYR A 58 -1.35 -4.63 -12.65
C TYR A 58 -1.98 -5.91 -12.12
N ASP A 59 -3.16 -6.32 -12.59
CA ASP A 59 -3.75 -7.62 -12.24
C ASP A 59 -2.86 -8.78 -12.70
N GLU A 60 -2.30 -8.67 -13.91
CA GLU A 60 -1.32 -9.64 -14.41
C GLU A 60 -0.04 -9.64 -13.57
N ALA A 61 0.47 -8.46 -13.21
CA ALA A 61 1.60 -8.33 -12.30
C ALA A 61 1.31 -8.96 -10.93
N ALA A 62 0.11 -8.77 -10.38
CA ALA A 62 -0.31 -9.37 -9.10
C ALA A 62 -0.38 -10.89 -9.20
N ARG A 63 -0.90 -11.43 -10.31
CA ARG A 63 -0.93 -12.87 -10.59
C ARG A 63 0.49 -13.45 -10.62
N LEU A 64 1.40 -12.80 -11.33
CA LEU A 64 2.81 -13.19 -11.42
C LEU A 64 3.51 -13.08 -10.06
N ALA A 65 3.24 -12.02 -9.30
CA ALA A 65 3.79 -11.83 -7.96
C ALA A 65 3.36 -12.97 -7.02
N ALA A 66 2.06 -13.28 -6.99
CA ALA A 66 1.52 -14.38 -6.18
C ALA A 66 2.14 -15.74 -6.56
N LEU A 67 2.34 -15.99 -7.86
CA LEU A 67 2.89 -17.25 -8.37
C LEU A 67 4.38 -17.42 -8.04
N HIS A 68 5.19 -16.37 -8.20
CA HIS A 68 6.65 -16.48 -8.17
C HIS A 68 7.29 -16.05 -6.85
N TYR A 69 6.63 -15.15 -6.11
CA TYR A 69 7.13 -14.58 -4.86
C TYR A 69 6.31 -15.04 -3.65
N GLY A 70 5.06 -15.44 -3.89
CA GLY A 70 4.16 -15.99 -2.89
C GLY A 70 3.09 -15.00 -2.42
N ALA A 71 2.09 -15.51 -1.70
CA ALA A 71 0.91 -14.76 -1.26
C ALA A 71 1.20 -13.62 -0.25
N ALA A 72 2.43 -13.58 0.27
CA ALA A 72 2.89 -12.65 1.29
C ALA A 72 3.88 -11.60 0.77
N ALA A 73 4.19 -11.64 -0.53
CA ALA A 73 5.28 -10.87 -1.12
C ALA A 73 4.99 -9.37 -1.18
N ALA A 74 6.03 -8.54 -1.07
CA ALA A 74 5.94 -7.09 -1.23
C ALA A 74 5.51 -6.72 -2.66
N GLU A 75 5.97 -7.48 -3.65
CA GLU A 75 5.63 -7.34 -5.06
C GLU A 75 4.12 -7.49 -5.32
N LEU A 76 3.46 -8.37 -4.55
CA LEU A 76 2.01 -8.55 -4.61
C LEU A 76 1.27 -7.35 -4.01
N ILE A 77 1.76 -6.82 -2.88
CA ILE A 77 1.21 -5.60 -2.27
C ILE A 77 1.32 -4.41 -3.25
N GLU A 78 2.48 -4.27 -3.91
CA GLU A 78 2.71 -3.20 -4.90
C GLU A 78 1.79 -3.31 -6.11
N ALA A 79 1.67 -4.51 -6.70
CA ALA A 79 0.79 -4.72 -7.84
C ALA A 79 -0.69 -4.46 -7.49
N LEU A 80 -1.15 -4.95 -6.33
CA LEU A 80 -2.53 -4.69 -5.86
C LEU A 80 -2.78 -3.20 -5.61
N ALA A 81 -1.83 -2.49 -5.02
CA ALA A 81 -1.94 -1.05 -4.80
C ALA A 81 -1.96 -0.27 -6.12
N GLY A 82 -1.13 -0.65 -7.10
CA GLY A 82 -1.14 -0.07 -8.43
C GLY A 82 -2.47 -0.30 -9.16
N ALA A 83 -2.98 -1.53 -9.13
CA ALA A 83 -4.30 -1.85 -9.68
C ALA A 83 -5.42 -1.05 -8.98
N ALA A 84 -5.37 -0.91 -7.66
CA ALA A 84 -6.33 -0.10 -6.91
C ALA A 84 -6.34 1.37 -7.34
N GLN A 85 -5.15 1.97 -7.51
CA GLN A 85 -5.02 3.35 -7.98
C GLN A 85 -5.54 3.53 -9.41
N ALA A 86 -5.24 2.58 -10.30
CA ALA A 86 -5.73 2.59 -11.67
C ALA A 86 -7.27 2.51 -11.75
N GLU A 87 -7.88 1.64 -10.94
CA GLU A 87 -9.34 1.51 -10.85
C GLU A 87 -9.99 2.75 -10.26
N ALA A 88 -9.39 3.35 -9.23
CA ALA A 88 -9.86 4.61 -8.67
C ALA A 88 -9.83 5.73 -9.72
N ALA A 89 -8.77 5.81 -10.52
CA ALA A 89 -8.66 6.76 -11.63
C ALA A 89 -9.65 6.48 -12.76
N ALA A 90 -10.08 5.22 -12.94
CA ALA A 90 -11.16 4.85 -13.86
C ALA A 90 -12.57 5.15 -13.32
N GLY A 91 -12.70 5.56 -12.04
CA GLY A 91 -13.98 5.77 -11.37
C GLY A 91 -14.60 4.51 -10.75
N HIS A 92 -13.87 3.39 -10.73
CA HIS A 92 -14.30 2.11 -10.18
C HIS A 92 -13.97 2.00 -8.69
N ALA A 93 -14.66 2.79 -7.86
CA ALA A 93 -14.33 2.95 -6.44
C ALA A 93 -14.49 1.65 -5.62
N GLN A 94 -15.41 0.77 -6.00
CA GLN A 94 -15.63 -0.51 -5.29
C GLN A 94 -14.47 -1.48 -5.52
N GLU A 95 -14.08 -1.62 -6.79
CA GLU A 95 -12.97 -2.46 -7.25
C GLU A 95 -11.63 -1.96 -6.68
N ALA A 96 -11.44 -0.65 -6.68
CA ALA A 96 -10.27 -0.03 -6.06
C ALA A 96 -10.19 -0.30 -4.55
N THR A 97 -11.33 -0.16 -3.85
CA THR A 97 -11.41 -0.44 -2.41
C THR A 97 -11.07 -1.91 -2.09
N ALA A 98 -11.63 -2.85 -2.86
CA ALA A 98 -11.37 -4.27 -2.66
C ALA A 98 -9.88 -4.61 -2.85
N ARG A 99 -9.21 -3.99 -3.83
CA ARG A 99 -7.77 -4.17 -4.06
C ARG A 99 -6.92 -3.57 -2.95
N PHE A 100 -7.26 -2.38 -2.43
CA PHE A 100 -6.59 -1.84 -1.25
C PHE A 100 -6.79 -2.72 -0.01
N ASP A 101 -7.99 -3.27 0.21
CA ASP A 101 -8.25 -4.20 1.32
C ASP A 101 -7.36 -5.45 1.24
N GLY A 102 -7.20 -6.02 0.04
CA GLY A 102 -6.26 -7.10 -0.21
C GLY A 102 -4.81 -6.72 0.13
N ALA A 103 -4.33 -5.59 -0.39
CA ALA A 103 -2.97 -5.11 -0.15
C ALA A 103 -2.70 -4.85 1.35
N ILE A 104 -3.64 -4.21 2.05
CA ILE A 104 -3.56 -3.93 3.49
C ILE A 104 -3.57 -5.22 4.31
N GLY A 105 -4.43 -6.18 3.94
CA GLY A 105 -4.50 -7.49 4.60
C GLY A 105 -3.16 -8.22 4.56
N ILE A 106 -2.52 -8.26 3.37
CA ILE A 106 -1.20 -8.85 3.20
C ILE A 106 -0.13 -8.07 3.99
N ALA A 107 -0.16 -6.74 3.92
CA ALA A 107 0.83 -5.90 4.61
C ALA A 107 0.79 -6.08 6.14
N ARG A 108 -0.40 -6.20 6.73
CA ARG A 108 -0.58 -6.48 8.16
C ARG A 108 -0.11 -7.87 8.55
N GLY A 109 -0.37 -8.88 7.71
CA GLY A 109 -0.02 -10.28 7.99
C GLY A 109 1.48 -10.56 8.05
N ASN A 110 2.29 -9.76 7.34
CA ASN A 110 3.72 -10.05 7.14
C ASN A 110 4.68 -9.06 7.81
N GLY A 111 4.16 -8.15 8.65
CA GLY A 111 5.00 -7.16 9.32
C GLY A 111 5.69 -6.20 8.35
N THR A 112 5.00 -5.82 7.27
CA THR A 112 5.50 -4.84 6.30
C THR A 112 5.86 -3.52 6.99
N ASP A 113 6.78 -2.76 6.39
CA ASP A 113 7.16 -1.41 6.83
C ASP A 113 5.91 -0.59 7.23
N PRO A 114 5.82 -0.09 8.48
CA PRO A 114 4.73 0.76 8.93
C PRO A 114 4.42 1.95 8.02
N MET A 115 5.44 2.51 7.36
CA MET A 115 5.23 3.62 6.43
C MET A 115 4.49 3.16 5.17
N ARG A 116 4.86 1.99 4.63
CA ARG A 116 4.15 1.43 3.48
C ARG A 116 2.70 1.08 3.81
N LEU A 117 2.44 0.53 5.00
CA LEU A 117 1.08 0.30 5.47
C LEU A 117 0.30 1.63 5.62
N ALA A 118 0.94 2.68 6.12
CA ALA A 118 0.32 3.99 6.25
C ALA A 118 -0.09 4.58 4.90
N GLU A 119 0.74 4.44 3.87
CA GLU A 119 0.42 4.89 2.50
C GLU A 119 -0.81 4.18 1.94
N LEU A 120 -0.90 2.86 2.11
CA LEU A 120 -2.07 2.08 1.66
C LEU A 120 -3.35 2.51 2.37
N LEU A 121 -3.27 2.73 3.69
CA LEU A 121 -4.40 3.18 4.50
C LEU A 121 -4.84 4.60 4.12
N ALA A 122 -3.89 5.51 3.85
CA ALA A 122 -4.18 6.86 3.39
C ALA A 122 -4.86 6.84 2.01
N ALA A 123 -4.31 6.10 1.04
CA ALA A 123 -4.88 5.98 -0.30
C ALA A 123 -6.29 5.38 -0.27
N ARG A 124 -6.50 4.34 0.56
CA ARG A 124 -7.84 3.79 0.78
C ARG A 124 -8.80 4.82 1.38
N ALA A 125 -8.35 5.60 2.37
CA ALA A 125 -9.20 6.58 3.03
C ALA A 125 -9.78 7.61 2.05
N GLU A 126 -9.00 8.02 1.06
CA GLU A 126 -9.41 9.02 0.06
C GLU A 126 -10.55 8.54 -0.83
N ILE A 127 -10.63 7.24 -1.11
CA ILE A 127 -11.57 6.69 -2.10
C ILE A 127 -12.70 5.85 -1.49
N HIS A 128 -12.60 5.49 -0.21
CA HIS A 128 -13.53 4.55 0.39
C HIS A 128 -14.94 5.15 0.51
N PRO A 129 -16.00 4.48 0.02
CA PRO A 129 -17.36 5.04 0.00
C PRO A 129 -17.98 5.17 1.39
N ASP A 130 -17.65 4.27 2.31
CA ASP A 130 -18.07 4.37 3.72
C ASP A 130 -17.19 5.40 4.49
N PRO A 131 -17.79 6.52 4.97
CA PRO A 131 -17.07 7.56 5.68
C PRO A 131 -16.46 7.10 7.02
N ALA A 132 -17.07 6.11 7.68
CA ALA A 132 -16.55 5.55 8.92
C ALA A 132 -15.26 4.75 8.66
N ILE A 133 -15.24 3.99 7.57
CA ILE A 133 -14.05 3.24 7.15
C ILE A 133 -12.95 4.19 6.66
N ALA A 134 -13.31 5.20 5.86
CA ALA A 134 -12.38 6.22 5.40
C ALA A 134 -11.67 6.90 6.58
N ALA A 135 -12.44 7.36 7.56
CA ALA A 135 -11.90 8.05 8.74
C ALA A 135 -11.07 7.13 9.66
N ARG A 136 -11.45 5.86 9.80
CA ARG A 136 -10.61 4.87 10.52
C ARG A 136 -9.27 4.69 9.83
N SER A 137 -9.27 4.53 8.51
CA SER A 137 -8.07 4.31 7.71
C SER A 137 -7.13 5.53 7.78
N ALA A 138 -7.67 6.75 7.64
CA ALA A 138 -6.89 7.98 7.74
C ALA A 138 -6.24 8.17 9.12
N THR A 139 -7.00 7.93 10.20
CA THR A 139 -6.51 8.04 11.58
C THR A 139 -5.42 6.99 11.89
N GLU A 140 -5.58 5.78 11.36
CA GLU A 140 -4.59 4.71 11.51
C GLU A 140 -3.30 5.04 10.74
N ALA A 141 -3.41 5.49 9.48
CA ALA A 141 -2.27 5.97 8.70
C ALA A 141 -1.50 7.07 9.44
N LEU A 142 -2.22 8.07 9.96
CA LEU A 142 -1.63 9.16 10.72
C LEU A 142 -0.89 8.65 11.98
N THR A 143 -1.47 7.67 12.67
CA THR A 143 -0.84 7.05 13.85
C THR A 143 0.45 6.32 13.50
N LEU A 144 0.47 5.60 12.38
CA LEU A 144 1.66 4.89 11.91
C LEU A 144 2.78 5.87 11.54
N ILE A 145 2.47 6.93 10.78
CA ILE A 145 3.45 7.95 10.40
C ILE A 145 4.01 8.64 11.65
N ARG A 146 3.15 9.01 12.60
CA ARG A 146 3.57 9.65 13.86
C ARG A 146 4.54 8.77 14.65
N ARG A 147 4.29 7.46 14.71
CA ARG A 147 5.15 6.52 15.44
C ARG A 147 6.48 6.30 14.72
N ALA A 148 6.46 6.20 13.39
CA ALA A 148 7.64 5.91 12.59
C ALA A 148 8.57 7.10 12.41
N ARG A 149 8.03 8.33 12.27
CA ARG A 149 8.80 9.53 11.90
C ARG A 149 8.61 10.74 12.81
N GLY A 150 7.66 10.68 13.74
CA GLY A 150 7.35 11.80 14.63
C GLY A 150 6.49 12.88 13.98
N GLN A 151 6.07 13.86 14.78
CA GLN A 151 5.15 14.92 14.35
C GLN A 151 5.82 16.05 13.55
N GLY A 152 7.15 16.18 13.64
CA GLY A 152 7.91 17.17 12.86
C GLY A 152 8.18 16.73 11.41
N ASP A 153 7.89 15.49 11.07
CA ASP A 153 8.10 14.99 9.71
C ASP A 153 7.10 15.64 8.74
N PRO A 154 7.54 16.10 7.55
CA PRO A 154 6.65 16.69 6.57
C PRO A 154 5.50 15.78 6.12
N ALA A 155 5.69 14.46 6.10
CA ALA A 155 4.63 13.51 5.79
C ALA A 155 3.56 13.45 6.88
N TYR A 156 3.93 13.58 8.16
CA TYR A 156 2.95 13.69 9.25
C TYR A 156 2.07 14.92 9.07
N GLY A 157 2.68 16.10 8.85
CA GLY A 157 1.93 17.35 8.70
C GLY A 157 0.93 17.30 7.54
N ARG A 158 1.34 16.79 6.38
CA ARG A 158 0.46 16.61 5.22
C ARG A 158 -0.67 15.61 5.50
N GLN A 159 -0.35 14.45 6.05
CA GLN A 159 -1.36 13.43 6.36
C GLN A 159 -2.36 13.92 7.41
N ALA A 160 -1.89 14.65 8.43
CA ALA A 160 -2.74 15.19 9.47
C ALA A 160 -3.74 16.21 8.90
N LEU A 161 -3.28 17.10 8.03
CA LEU A 161 -4.14 18.06 7.36
C LEU A 161 -5.19 17.36 6.48
N ALA A 162 -4.76 16.40 5.65
CA ALA A 162 -5.67 15.60 4.81
C ALA A 162 -6.69 14.81 5.66
N THR A 163 -6.27 14.26 6.80
CA THR A 163 -7.15 13.56 7.74
C THR A 163 -8.19 14.50 8.34
N ALA A 164 -7.79 15.72 8.72
CA ALA A 164 -8.70 16.73 9.25
C ALA A 164 -9.75 17.13 8.21
N ASP A 165 -9.33 17.37 6.96
CA ASP A 165 -10.21 17.69 5.84
C ASP A 165 -11.21 16.56 5.56
N LEU A 166 -10.75 15.31 5.57
CA LEU A 166 -11.60 14.14 5.37
C LEU A 166 -12.64 14.01 6.49
N LEU A 167 -12.24 14.22 7.74
CA LEU A 167 -13.16 14.21 8.89
C LEU A 167 -14.21 15.33 8.78
N ALA A 168 -13.81 16.52 8.35
CA ALA A 168 -14.73 17.65 8.17
C ALA A 168 -15.79 17.35 7.11
N ARG A 169 -15.39 16.79 5.95
CA ARG A 169 -16.30 16.43 4.85
C ARG A 169 -17.27 15.31 5.24
N ASN A 170 -16.85 14.41 6.12
CA ASN A 170 -17.63 13.25 6.56
C ASN A 170 -18.48 13.54 7.82
N ALA A 171 -18.84 14.80 8.06
CA ALA A 171 -19.64 15.26 9.20
C ALA A 171 -19.04 14.93 10.59
N ARG A 172 -17.75 14.60 10.68
CA ARG A 172 -17.01 14.37 11.94
C ARG A 172 -16.32 15.63 12.41
N ARG A 173 -17.08 16.74 12.39
CA ARG A 173 -16.58 18.09 12.62
C ARG A 173 -15.82 18.28 13.96
N PRO A 174 -16.26 17.73 15.11
CA PRO A 174 -15.52 17.89 16.36
C PRO A 174 -14.10 17.31 16.30
N GLU A 175 -13.93 16.19 15.61
CA GLU A 175 -12.64 15.52 15.45
C GLU A 175 -11.73 16.27 14.47
N ALA A 176 -12.30 16.76 13.37
CA ALA A 176 -11.59 17.63 12.43
C ALA A 176 -11.09 18.90 13.13
N GLU A 177 -11.95 19.59 13.89
CA GLU A 177 -11.57 20.79 14.64
C GLU A 177 -10.49 20.52 15.68
N ALA A 178 -10.53 19.38 16.36
CA ALA A 178 -9.48 18.99 17.29
C ALA A 178 -8.12 18.85 16.57
N LEU A 179 -8.10 18.18 15.41
CA LEU A 179 -6.88 17.96 14.65
C LEU A 179 -6.32 19.27 14.05
N TYR A 180 -7.18 20.13 13.49
CA TYR A 180 -6.71 21.43 13.03
C TYR A 180 -6.14 22.29 14.18
N ARG A 181 -6.72 22.21 15.40
CA ARG A 181 -6.19 22.97 16.55
C ARG A 181 -4.81 22.47 16.97
N GLU A 182 -4.58 21.15 16.91
CA GLU A 182 -3.25 20.57 17.14
C GLU A 182 -2.23 21.09 16.11
N LEU A 183 -2.61 21.12 14.83
CA LEU A 183 -1.74 21.60 13.75
C LEU A 183 -1.49 23.11 13.82
N ALA A 184 -2.50 23.89 14.20
CA ALA A 184 -2.43 25.35 14.30
C ALA A 184 -1.70 25.88 15.54
N ALA A 185 -1.44 25.01 16.53
CA ALA A 185 -0.90 25.40 17.83
C ALA A 185 0.45 26.14 17.68
N PRO A 186 0.74 27.17 18.50
CA PRO A 186 1.99 27.95 18.40
C PRO A 186 3.28 27.13 18.54
N ARG A 187 3.20 25.98 19.22
CA ARG A 187 4.33 25.05 19.43
C ARG A 187 4.20 23.78 18.59
N SER A 188 3.34 23.78 17.57
CA SER A 188 3.19 22.61 16.70
C SER A 188 4.51 22.38 15.94
N PRO A 189 5.03 21.14 15.90
CA PRO A 189 6.29 20.83 15.24
C PRO A 189 6.15 20.73 13.71
N VAL A 190 4.94 20.88 13.16
CA VAL A 190 4.68 20.81 11.72
C VAL A 190 5.18 22.06 10.99
N ALA A 191 5.34 21.94 9.67
CA ALA A 191 5.78 23.04 8.82
C ALA A 191 4.83 24.27 8.93
N PRO A 192 5.35 25.51 8.87
CA PRO A 192 4.55 26.73 9.02
C PRO A 192 3.37 26.84 8.04
N GLU A 193 3.52 26.29 6.83
CA GLU A 193 2.50 26.29 5.79
C GLU A 193 1.30 25.41 6.20
N ILE A 194 1.56 24.25 6.81
CA ILE A 194 0.53 23.35 7.34
C ILE A 194 -0.20 24.01 8.52
N ALA A 195 0.57 24.63 9.43
CA ALA A 195 -0.02 25.33 10.58
C ALA A 195 -0.89 26.51 10.14
N THR A 196 -0.48 27.24 9.10
CA THR A 196 -1.26 28.34 8.51
C THR A 196 -2.54 27.82 7.86
N ALA A 197 -2.45 26.79 7.01
CA ALA A 197 -3.62 26.16 6.41
C ALA A 197 -4.63 25.69 7.46
N ALA A 198 -4.15 25.05 8.54
CA ALA A 198 -5.03 24.61 9.63
C ALA A 198 -5.74 25.78 10.35
N ARG A 199 -5.06 26.92 10.54
CA ARG A 199 -5.67 28.13 11.13
C ARG A 199 -6.76 28.70 10.22
N ASP A 200 -6.47 28.80 8.93
CA ASP A 200 -7.40 29.33 7.95
C ASP A 200 -8.67 28.48 7.88
N THR A 201 -8.52 27.15 7.82
CA THR A 201 -9.66 26.22 7.82
C THR A 201 -10.45 26.30 9.14
N LEU A 202 -9.78 26.42 10.30
CA LEU A 202 -10.48 26.64 11.57
C LEU A 202 -11.30 27.93 11.60
N ALA A 203 -10.76 29.01 11.04
CA ALA A 203 -11.48 30.28 10.96
C ALA A 203 -12.70 30.18 10.04
N GLN A 204 -12.58 29.45 8.92
CA GLN A 204 -13.70 29.17 8.03
C GLN A 204 -14.79 28.34 8.72
N LEU A 205 -14.41 27.26 9.42
CA LEU A 205 -15.37 26.43 10.14
C LEU A 205 -16.12 27.23 11.21
N ARG A 206 -15.44 28.11 11.94
CA ARG A 206 -16.03 28.95 13.01
C ARG A 206 -16.93 30.08 12.50
N SER A 207 -16.81 30.46 11.24
CA SER A 207 -17.66 31.50 10.67
C SER A 207 -19.07 30.96 10.41
N PRO A 208 -20.12 31.49 11.05
CA PRO A 208 -21.48 31.03 10.80
C PRO A 208 -21.89 31.40 9.37
N GLY A 209 -21.98 30.40 8.50
CA GLY A 209 -22.66 30.43 7.20
C GLY A 209 -22.38 31.64 6.31
N ARG A 210 -21.33 31.57 5.47
CA ARG A 210 -21.57 31.89 4.06
C ARG A 210 -21.98 30.59 3.40
N GLY A 211 -23.29 30.38 3.33
CA GLY A 211 -23.87 29.34 2.51
C GLY A 211 -23.31 29.46 1.11
N VAL A 212 -22.71 28.37 0.62
CA VAL A 212 -22.63 28.11 -0.81
C VAL A 212 -24.08 28.04 -1.27
N ARG A 213 -24.52 29.08 -1.97
CA ARG A 213 -25.66 29.00 -2.89
C ARG A 213 -25.19 28.29 -4.15
#